data_AF-S4PTL7-F1
#
_entry.id   AF-S4PTL7-F1
#
_cell.length_a   1.000
_cell.length_b   1.000
_cell.length_c   1.000
_cell.angle_alpha   90.00
_cell.angle_beta   90.00
_cell.angle_gamma   90.00
#
_symmetry.space_group_name_H-M   'P 1'
#
loop_
_entity.id
_entity.type
_entity.pdbx_description
1 polymer ?
#
loop_
_entity_poly.entity_id
_entity_poly.type
_entity_poly.pdbx_seq_one_letter_code
_entity_poly.pdbx_strand_id
1 'polypeptide(L)' 'AFLNKNILLIRPKMILCEDGNYRETRWFSGWTKERQVEDYYLPRMITAITNQTTVPIGDAVISTRDT' A
#
# COMPACT_ATOMS: atom_id res chain seq x y z
N ALA A 1 -1.15 3.50 -5.32
CA ALA A 1 -1.48 4.41 -6.43
C ALA A 1 -2.77 5.17 -6.11
N PHE A 2 -2.96 6.36 -6.69
CA PHE A 2 -4.18 7.16 -6.55
C PHE A 2 -4.64 7.66 -7.93
N LEU A 3 -5.95 7.79 -8.13
CA LEU A 3 -6.56 8.32 -9.35
C LEU A 3 -7.93 8.92 -9.02
N ASN A 4 -8.24 10.10 -9.57
CA ASN A 4 -9.55 10.75 -9.42
C ASN A 4 -10.04 10.84 -7.96
N LYS A 5 -9.16 11.31 -7.06
CA LYS A 5 -9.40 11.40 -5.60
C LYS A 5 -9.72 10.07 -4.91
N ASN A 6 -9.43 8.93 -5.55
CA ASN A 6 -9.51 7.61 -4.93
C ASN A 6 -8.12 7.00 -4.80
N ILE A 7 -7.83 6.42 -3.63
CA ILE A 7 -6.67 5.58 -3.40
C ILE A 7 -7.03 4.18 -3.91
N LEU A 8 -6.23 3.67 -4.84
CA LEU A 8 -6.50 2.40 -5.52
C LEU A 8 -5.86 1.20 -4.80
N LEU A 9 -4.65 1.40 -4.27
CA LEU A 9 -3.85 0.35 -3.63
C LEU A 9 -2.73 0.97 -2.80
N ILE A 10 -2.55 0.48 -1.58
CA ILE A 10 -1.33 0.69 -0.78
C ILE A 10 -0.45 -0.54 -0.96
N ARG A 11 0.71 -0.40 -1.62
CA ARG A 11 1.63 -1.51 -1.85
C ARG A 11 2.84 -1.41 -0.91
N PRO A 12 2.92 -2.20 0.17
CA PRO A 12 4.05 -2.19 1.09
C PRO A 12 5.31 -2.82 0.45
N LYS A 13 6.49 -2.45 0.96
CA LYS A 13 7.76 -3.03 0.53
C LYS A 13 7.88 -4.46 1.06
N MET A 14 8.19 -5.42 0.20
CA MET A 14 8.31 -6.83 0.59
C MET A 14 9.71 -7.18 1.11
N ILE A 15 10.75 -6.69 0.41
CA ILE A 15 12.14 -6.95 0.74
C ILE A 15 12.77 -5.65 1.25
N LEU A 16 13.26 -5.66 2.48
CA LEU A 16 13.94 -4.52 3.11
C LEU A 16 15.46 -4.65 2.96
N CYS A 17 16.13 -3.51 2.81
CA CYS A 17 17.59 -3.47 2.73
C CYS A 17 18.21 -3.23 4.11
N GLU A 18 19.13 -4.11 4.50
CA GLU A 18 19.80 -4.07 5.81
C GLU A 18 21.34 -4.10 5.70
N ASP A 19 21.89 -3.96 4.49
CA ASP A 19 23.33 -4.06 4.26
C ASP A 19 24.01 -2.69 4.14
N GLY A 20 25.32 -2.61 4.39
CA GLY A 20 26.12 -1.39 4.31
C GLY A 20 25.56 -0.27 5.20
N ASN A 21 25.13 0.83 4.58
CA ASN A 21 24.54 1.99 5.25
C ASN A 21 23.01 1.87 5.45
N TYR A 22 22.37 0.80 4.98
CA TYR A 22 20.92 0.63 5.05
C TYR A 22 20.50 -0.10 6.33
N ARG A 23 19.46 0.39 7.00
CA ARG A 23 18.90 -0.18 8.25
C ARG A 23 17.37 -0.15 8.23
N GLU A 24 16.76 -0.55 7.12
CA GLU A 24 15.31 -0.43 6.96
C GLU A 24 14.53 -1.31 7.95
N THR A 25 15.03 -2.49 8.31
CA THR A 25 14.37 -3.41 9.25
C THR A 25 14.32 -2.86 10.67
N ARG A 26 15.12 -1.83 11.00
CA ARG A 26 15.03 -1.11 12.28
C ARG A 26 13.70 -0.34 12.41
N TRP A 27 13.14 0.13 11.30
CA TRP A 27 11.98 1.03 11.30
C TRP A 27 10.75 0.44 10.62
N PHE A 28 10.94 -0.52 9.72
CA PHE A 28 9.87 -1.10 8.90
C PHE A 28 9.87 -2.62 9.00
N SER A 29 8.70 -3.20 8.76
CA SER A 29 8.54 -4.64 8.55
C SER A 29 8.27 -4.91 7.08
N GLY A 30 9.00 -5.87 6.51
CA GLY A 30 8.73 -6.34 5.15
C GLY A 30 7.37 -7.02 5.09
N TRP A 31 6.61 -6.82 4.02
CA TRP A 31 5.35 -7.52 3.81
C TRP A 31 5.60 -8.99 3.47
N THR A 32 5.08 -9.90 4.30
CA THR A 32 5.31 -11.35 4.20
C THR A 32 4.15 -12.13 3.57
N LYS A 33 2.99 -11.50 3.35
CA LYS A 33 1.80 -12.15 2.80
C LYS A 33 1.80 -12.07 1.27
N GLU A 34 2.54 -12.97 0.61
CA GLU A 34 2.67 -12.98 -0.84
C GLU A 34 1.31 -13.12 -1.54
N ARG A 35 1.07 -12.29 -2.58
CA ARG A 35 -0.15 -12.27 -3.39
C ARG A 35 -1.45 -12.11 -2.59
N GLN A 36 -1.36 -11.57 -1.38
CA GLN A 36 -2.51 -11.32 -0.52
C GLN A 36 -2.65 -9.82 -0.26
N VAL A 37 -3.91 -9.40 -0.13
CA VAL A 37 -4.30 -8.05 0.27
C VAL A 37 -5.26 -8.10 1.44
N GLU A 38 -5.23 -7.03 2.23
CA GLU A 38 -6.11 -6.82 3.38
C GLU A 38 -6.78 -5.47 3.28
N ASP A 39 -7.88 -5.27 4.01
CA ASP A 39 -8.52 -3.97 4.09
C ASP A 39 -7.78 -3.05 5.07
N TYR A 40 -7.23 -1.96 4.55
CA TYR A 40 -6.65 -0.89 5.35
C TYR A 40 -7.68 0.21 5.58
N TYR A 41 -7.99 0.48 6.85
CA TYR A 41 -8.89 1.56 7.24
C TYR A 41 -8.20 2.91 7.10
N LEU A 42 -8.81 3.80 6.31
CA LEU A 42 -8.26 5.12 6.06
C LEU A 42 -8.48 6.04 7.27
N PRO A 43 -7.51 6.92 7.59
CA PRO A 43 -7.72 7.97 8.58
C PRO A 43 -8.87 8.89 8.18
N ARG A 44 -9.61 9.42 9.17
CA ARG A 44 -10.80 10.28 8.94
C ARG A 44 -10.54 11.45 7.99
N MET A 45 -9.34 12.03 8.02
CA MET A 45 -8.99 13.15 7.14
C MET A 45 -8.99 12.74 5.66
N ILE A 46 -8.58 11.52 5.35
CA ILE A 46 -8.53 11.00 3.99
C ILE A 46 -9.93 10.57 3.57
N THR A 47 -10.66 9.85 4.44
CA THR A 47 -12.06 9.46 4.19
C THR A 47 -12.95 10.67 3.89
N ALA A 48 -12.76 11.80 4.57
CA ALA A 48 -13.52 13.03 4.29
C ALA A 48 -13.26 13.63 2.89
N ILE A 49 -12.10 13.35 2.30
CA ILE A 49 -11.70 13.88 0.98
C ILE A 49 -12.06 12.89 -0.13
N THR A 50 -11.82 11.60 0.10
CA THR A 50 -11.95 10.54 -0.91
C THR A 50 -13.30 9.82 -0.85
N ASN A 51 -14.05 9.97 0.24
CA ASN A 51 -15.23 9.17 0.59
C ASN A 51 -14.95 7.65 0.68
N GLN A 52 -13.69 7.24 0.85
CA GLN A 52 -13.31 5.84 1.04
C GLN A 52 -13.09 5.55 2.53
N THR A 53 -13.74 4.49 3.03
CA THR A 53 -13.53 3.99 4.39
C THR A 53 -12.34 3.05 4.47
N THR A 54 -12.17 2.20 3.45
CA THR A 54 -11.07 1.24 3.34
C THR A 54 -10.42 1.31 1.96
N VAL A 55 -9.20 0.78 1.88
CA VAL A 55 -8.43 0.58 0.64
C VAL A 55 -7.65 -0.74 0.77
N PRO A 56 -7.45 -1.51 -0.32
CA PRO A 56 -6.60 -2.68 -0.26
C PRO A 56 -5.15 -2.29 0.06
N ILE A 57 -4.54 -3.01 1.00
CA ILE A 57 -3.11 -2.99 1.29
C ILE A 57 -2.51 -4.36 1.05
N GLY A 58 -1.39 -4.43 0.32
CA GLY A 58 -0.65 -5.70 0.14
C GLY A 58 -0.08 -5.89 -1.25
N ASP A 59 0.14 -7.15 -1.60
CA ASP A 59 0.77 -7.54 -2.86
C ASP A 59 -0.28 -7.75 -3.95
N ALA A 60 -0.59 -6.67 -4.66
CA ALA A 60 -1.49 -6.67 -5.82
C ALA A 60 -0.95 -5.82 -6.97
N VAL A 61 -1.53 -6.03 -8.15
CA VAL A 61 -1.26 -5.27 -9.37
C VAL A 61 -2.50 -4.49 -9.79
N ILE A 62 -2.30 -3.38 -10.48
CA ILE A 62 -3.39 -2.57 -11.03
C ILE A 62 -3.51 -2.94 -12.50
N SER A 63 -4.69 -3.38 -12.91
CA SER A 63 -5.03 -3.62 -14.31
C SER A 63 -5.76 -2.41 -14.86
N THR A 64 -5.17 -1.73 -15.85
CA THR A 64 -5.79 -0.60 -16.56
C THR A 64 -6.40 -1.06 -17.87
N ARG A 65 -7.35 -0.27 -18.38
CA ARG A 65 -7.82 -0.44 -19.76
C ARG A 65 -6.88 0.36 -20.67
N ASP A 66 -6.05 -0.35 -21.41
CA ASP A 66 -5.10 0.21 -22.37
C ASP A 66 -5.75 0.17 -23.75
N THR A 67 -6.71 1.07 -24.00
CA THR A 67 -7.28 1.29 -25.35
C THR A 67 -6.61 2.46 -26.02
#